data_AF-A0AAW3YSQ4-F1
#
_entry.id   AF-A0AAW3YSQ4-F1
#
_cell.length_a   1.000
_cell.length_b   1.000
_cell.length_c   1.000
_cell.angle_alpha   90.00
_cell.angle_beta   90.00
_cell.angle_gamma   90.00
#
_symmetry.space_group_name_H-M   'P 1'
#
loop_
_entity.id
_entity.type
_entity.pdbx_description
1 polymer ?
#
loop_
_entity_poly.entity_id
_entity_poly.type
_entity_poly.pdbx_seq_one_letter_code
_entity_poly.pdbx_strand_id
1 'polypeptide(L)'
;MFKLIITTTNQHTGEIKKETIRYKYKTLRGAEKAAMRIRHSCIPDKSIDVEIVRVYERRSPISLSQAMHNTGLATSLFYVILEKAKDECSIDLNNLIALACDINQDVYHALQAAVYEE
;
A
#
# COMPACT_ATOMS: atom_id res chain seq x y z
N MET A 1 2.78 6.00 1.95
CA MET A 1 2.96 7.44 1.62
C MET A 1 1.59 8.05 1.40
N PHE A 2 1.51 9.36 1.20
CA PHE A 2 0.26 10.09 0.95
C PHE A 2 0.45 10.99 -0.26
N LYS A 3 -0.58 11.15 -1.08
CA LYS A 3 -0.63 12.17 -2.16
C LYS A 3 -1.80 13.10 -1.89
N LEU A 4 -1.70 14.31 -2.42
CA LEU A 4 -2.81 15.27 -2.39
C LEU A 4 -3.44 15.33 -3.78
N ILE A 5 -4.76 15.24 -3.82
CA ILE A 5 -5.53 15.53 -5.02
C ILE A 5 -6.23 16.86 -4.80
N ILE A 6 -5.94 17.83 -5.65
CA ILE A 6 -6.55 19.16 -5.60
C ILE A 6 -7.68 19.18 -6.63
N THR A 7 -8.84 19.62 -6.19
CA THR A 7 -9.97 19.96 -7.07
C THR A 7 -10.14 21.47 -7.02
N THR A 8 -10.02 22.12 -8.17
CA THR A 8 -10.27 23.56 -8.32
C THR A 8 -11.55 23.76 -9.11
N THR A 9 -12.48 24.54 -8.57
CA THR A 9 -13.73 24.89 -9.27
C THR A 9 -13.74 26.37 -9.56
N ASN A 10 -13.84 26.74 -10.83
CA ASN A 10 -14.07 28.13 -11.23
C ASN A 10 -15.53 28.48 -10.97
N GLN A 11 -15.78 29.47 -10.12
CA GLN A 11 -17.12 29.87 -9.70
C GLN A 11 -17.87 30.62 -10.80
N HIS A 12 -17.16 31.24 -11.75
CA HIS A 12 -17.76 31.98 -12.85
C HIS A 12 -18.17 31.06 -14.01
N THR A 13 -17.32 30.09 -14.36
CA THR A 13 -17.56 29.19 -15.50
C THR A 13 -18.13 27.83 -15.09
N GLY A 14 -18.09 27.50 -13.80
CA GLY A 14 -18.43 26.16 -13.29
C GLY A 14 -17.40 25.08 -13.63
N GLU A 15 -16.28 25.44 -14.27
CA GLU A 15 -15.27 24.48 -14.70
C GLU A 15 -14.57 23.84 -13.49
N ILE A 16 -14.51 22.51 -13.49
CA ILE A 16 -13.86 21.72 -12.44
C ILE A 16 -12.58 21.10 -12.99
N LYS A 17 -11.46 21.36 -12.33
CA LYS A 17 -10.16 20.79 -12.66
C LYS A 17 -9.64 19.97 -11.49
N LYS A 18 -9.33 18.69 -11.72
CA LYS A 18 -8.77 17.77 -10.70
C LYS A 18 -7.33 17.41 -11.06
N GLU A 19 -6.39 17.73 -10.18
CA GLU A 19 -4.95 17.47 -10.39
C GLU A 19 -4.34 16.77 -9.18
N THR A 20 -3.43 15.82 -9.43
CA THR A 20 -2.64 15.21 -8.37
C THR A 20 -1.33 16.00 -8.20
N ILE A 21 -1.04 16.45 -6.98
CA ILE A 21 0.26 17.07 -6.70
C ILE A 21 1.36 16.01 -6.84
N ARG A 22 2.43 16.35 -7.56
CA ARG A 22 3.57 15.44 -7.84
C ARG A 22 4.32 14.99 -6.57
N TYR A 23 4.15 15.68 -5.44
CA TYR A 23 4.82 15.35 -4.20
C TYR A 23 4.08 14.26 -3.41
N LYS A 24 4.80 13.18 -3.09
CA LYS A 24 4.36 12.16 -2.13
C LYS A 24 4.88 12.52 -0.74
N TYR A 25 4.00 12.52 0.26
CA TYR A 25 4.33 12.76 1.66
C TYR A 25 4.60 11.43 2.37
N LYS A 26 5.67 11.38 3.16
CA LYS A 26 6.03 10.16 3.93
C LYS A 26 5.02 9.88 5.05
N THR A 27 4.48 10.93 5.68
CA THR A 27 3.59 10.84 6.84
C THR A 27 2.25 11.55 6.60
N LEU A 28 1.19 11.10 7.30
CA LEU A 28 -0.14 11.72 7.23
C LEU A 28 -0.08 13.18 7.69
N ARG A 29 0.55 13.42 8.86
CA ARG A 29 0.74 14.76 9.43
C ARG A 29 1.44 15.72 8.46
N GLY A 30 2.40 15.23 7.66
CA GLY A 30 3.06 16.03 6.64
C GLY A 30 2.12 16.42 5.50
N ALA A 31 1.27 15.48 5.06
CA ALA A 31 0.26 15.72 4.05
C ALA A 31 -0.84 16.69 4.54
N GLU A 32 -1.30 16.55 5.78
CA GLU A 32 -2.30 17.44 6.40
C GLU A 32 -1.79 18.89 6.49
N LYS A 33 -0.55 19.08 6.95
CA LYS A 33 0.08 20.42 6.98
C LYS A 33 0.15 21.06 5.60
N ALA A 34 0.48 20.28 4.57
CA ALA A 34 0.52 20.77 3.20
C ALA A 34 -0.90 21.08 2.67
N ALA A 35 -1.87 20.20 2.91
CA ALA A 35 -3.26 20.41 2.53
C ALA A 35 -3.85 21.67 3.16
N MET A 36 -3.58 21.92 4.44
CA MET A 36 -4.04 23.13 5.15
C MET A 36 -3.50 24.41 4.50
N ARG A 37 -2.20 24.44 4.15
CA ARG A 37 -1.59 25.59 3.45
C ARG A 37 -2.25 25.86 2.10
N ILE A 38 -2.56 24.80 1.35
CA ILE A 38 -3.21 24.90 0.04
C ILE A 38 -4.64 25.40 0.19
N ARG A 39 -5.41 24.87 1.16
CA ARG A 39 -6.79 25.32 1.43
C ARG A 39 -6.86 26.80 1.82
N HIS A 40 -5.83 27.32 2.49
CA HIS A 40 -5.73 28.74 2.84
C HIS A 40 -5.21 29.63 1.70
N SER A 41 -4.91 29.07 0.53
CA SER A 41 -4.50 29.86 -0.63
C SER A 41 -5.72 30.52 -1.26
N CYS A 42 -5.80 31.85 -1.21
CA CYS A 42 -6.85 32.60 -1.89
C CYS A 42 -6.56 32.65 -3.39
N ILE A 43 -7.51 32.17 -4.20
CA ILE A 43 -7.51 32.34 -5.65
C ILE A 43 -8.83 33.02 -6.04
N PRO A 44 -8.80 34.19 -6.71
CA PRO A 44 -10.01 34.86 -7.17
C PRO A 44 -10.86 33.92 -8.03
N ASP A 45 -12.17 33.95 -7.80
CA ASP A 45 -13.18 33.19 -8.55
C ASP A 45 -12.97 31.67 -8.58
N LYS A 46 -12.14 31.11 -7.69
CA LYS A 46 -11.90 29.66 -7.61
C LYS A 46 -12.01 29.14 -6.19
N SER A 47 -12.76 28.06 -6.01
CA SER A 47 -12.71 27.28 -4.78
C SER A 47 -11.72 26.13 -4.92
N ILE A 48 -11.06 25.79 -3.81
CA ILE A 48 -10.06 24.72 -3.75
C ILE A 48 -10.53 23.69 -2.72
N ASP A 49 -10.70 22.45 -3.17
CA ASP A 49 -10.82 21.29 -2.30
C ASP A 49 -9.56 20.42 -2.39
N VAL A 50 -9.16 19.82 -1.27
CA VAL A 50 -7.93 19.03 -1.17
C VAL A 50 -8.23 17.71 -0.48
N GLU A 51 -8.07 16.62 -1.23
CA GLU A 51 -8.22 15.24 -0.79
C GLU A 51 -6.85 14.65 -0.45
N ILE A 52 -6.71 14.04 0.74
CA ILE A 52 -5.49 13.30 1.12
C ILE A 52 -5.72 11.83 0.83
N VAL A 53 -4.95 11.26 -0.09
CA VAL A 53 -5.07 9.85 -0.48
C VAL A 53 -3.85 9.09 0.01
N ARG A 54 -4.08 8.01 0.76
CA ARG A 54 -3.01 7.06 1.12
C ARG A 54 -2.55 6.33 -0.13
N VAL A 55 -1.27 6.40 -0.43
CA VAL A 55 -0.64 5.69 -1.53
C VAL A 55 0.22 4.59 -0.95
N TYR A 56 -0.14 3.37 -1.32
CA TYR A 56 0.76 2.24 -1.25
C TYR A 56 1.71 2.41 -2.42
N GLU A 57 2.95 2.78 -2.13
CA GLU A 57 3.99 2.74 -3.16
C GLU A 57 4.12 1.26 -3.53
N ARG A 58 3.76 0.90 -4.76
CA ARG A 58 4.18 -0.41 -5.29
C ARG A 58 5.68 -0.41 -5.12
N ARG A 59 6.18 -1.31 -4.26
CA ARG A 59 7.61 -1.59 -4.22
C ARG A 59 8.01 -1.92 -5.65
N SER A 60 9.17 -1.44 -6.06
CA SER A 60 9.74 -1.86 -7.35
C SER A 60 9.64 -3.39 -7.43
N PRO A 61 9.19 -3.94 -8.57
CA PRO A 61 9.15 -5.38 -8.73
C PRO A 61 10.51 -5.97 -8.35
N ILE A 62 10.49 -7.01 -7.52
CA ILE A 62 11.69 -7.79 -7.23
C ILE A 62 11.92 -8.78 -8.39
N SER A 63 13.16 -9.25 -8.56
CA SER A 63 13.42 -10.30 -9.55
C SER A 63 12.68 -11.59 -9.18
N LEU A 64 12.39 -12.43 -10.17
CA LEU A 64 11.80 -13.74 -9.93
C LEU A 64 12.67 -14.60 -8.99
N SER A 65 13.99 -14.53 -9.14
CA SER A 65 14.94 -15.21 -8.24
C SER A 65 14.82 -14.73 -6.79
N GLN A 66 14.69 -13.42 -6.58
CA GLN A 66 14.52 -12.85 -5.24
C GLN A 66 13.15 -13.20 -4.66
N ALA A 67 12.10 -13.22 -5.49
CA ALA A 67 10.78 -13.65 -5.07
C ALA A 67 10.81 -15.13 -4.63
N MET A 68 11.45 -16.00 -5.40
CA MET A 68 11.56 -17.44 -5.14
C MET A 68 12.29 -17.71 -3.83
N HIS A 69 13.41 -17.01 -3.63
CA HIS A 69 14.16 -17.06 -2.38
C HIS A 69 13.31 -16.59 -1.19
N ASN A 70 12.58 -15.48 -1.34
CA ASN A 70 11.79 -14.92 -0.25
C ASN A 70 10.59 -15.79 0.14
N THR A 71 9.88 -16.38 -0.83
CA THR A 71 8.76 -17.28 -0.55
C THR A 71 9.25 -18.57 0.11
N GLY A 72 10.42 -19.09 -0.29
CA GLY A 72 11.07 -20.23 0.37
C GLY A 72 11.51 -19.93 1.80
N LEU A 73 12.06 -18.74 2.05
CA LEU A 73 12.37 -18.27 3.41
C LEU A 73 11.09 -18.15 4.26
N ALA A 74 10.02 -17.59 3.69
CA ALA A 74 8.74 -17.47 4.37
C ALA A 74 8.17 -18.86 4.74
N THR A 75 8.26 -19.85 3.85
CA THR A 75 7.87 -21.24 4.16
C THR A 75 8.62 -21.77 5.39
N SER A 76 9.94 -21.60 5.43
CA SER A 76 10.77 -22.02 6.57
C SER A 76 10.38 -21.28 7.86
N LEU A 77 10.09 -19.98 7.76
CA LEU A 77 9.70 -19.16 8.90
C LEU A 77 8.31 -19.54 9.43
N PHE A 78 7.33 -19.80 8.55
CA PHE A 78 5.99 -20.22 8.94
C PHE A 78 6.01 -21.53 9.72
N TYR A 79 6.90 -22.48 9.36
CA TYR A 79 7.07 -23.70 10.14
C TYR A 79 7.43 -23.40 11.60
N VAL A 80 8.43 -22.53 11.83
CA VAL A 80 8.84 -22.14 13.18
C VAL A 80 7.74 -21.36 13.91
N ILE A 81 7.04 -20.47 13.21
CA ILE A 81 5.94 -19.69 13.79
C ILE A 81 4.80 -20.62 14.20
N LEU A 82 4.38 -21.56 13.34
CA LEU A 82 3.28 -22.49 13.63
C LEU A 82 3.61 -23.39 14.82
N GLU A 83 4.85 -23.88 14.94
CA GLU A 83 5.27 -24.66 16.10
C GLU A 83 5.15 -23.87 17.40
N LYS A 84 5.52 -22.59 17.40
CA LYS A 84 5.41 -21.73 18.59
C LYS A 84 3.98 -21.30 18.88
N ALA A 85 3.22 -20.98 17.84
CA ALA A 85 1.89 -20.39 17.98
C ALA A 85 0.87 -21.38 18.56
N LYS A 86 1.05 -22.69 18.34
CA LYS A 86 0.22 -23.75 18.94
C LYS A 86 0.05 -23.59 20.46
N ASP A 87 1.12 -23.22 21.16
CA ASP A 87 1.14 -23.09 22.61
C ASP A 87 1.01 -21.63 23.09
N GLU A 88 1.40 -20.67 22.25
CA GLU A 88 1.51 -19.24 22.63
C GLU A 88 0.32 -18.37 22.17
N CYS A 89 -0.51 -18.83 21.22
CA CYS A 89 -1.56 -18.04 20.58
C CYS A 89 -2.98 -18.59 20.80
N SER A 90 -3.97 -17.71 20.68
CA SER A 90 -5.38 -18.13 20.63
C SER A 90 -5.68 -18.94 19.37
N ILE A 91 -6.76 -19.73 19.41
CA ILE A 91 -7.21 -20.53 18.26
C ILE A 91 -7.44 -19.65 17.03
N ASP A 92 -8.11 -18.50 17.19
CA ASP A 92 -8.36 -17.58 16.07
C ASP A 92 -7.06 -17.06 15.44
N LEU A 93 -6.08 -16.71 16.27
CA LEU A 93 -4.79 -16.23 15.78
C LEU A 93 -4.01 -17.36 15.10
N ASN A 94 -4.05 -18.57 15.65
CA ASN A 94 -3.47 -19.77 15.01
C ASN A 94 -4.08 -20.05 13.64
N ASN A 95 -5.41 -19.93 13.51
CA ASN A 95 -6.09 -20.09 12.23
C ASN A 95 -5.66 -19.03 11.20
N LEU A 96 -5.48 -17.77 11.63
CA LEU A 96 -4.98 -16.71 10.75
C LEU A 96 -3.53 -16.94 10.31
N ILE A 97 -2.68 -17.45 11.20
CA ILE A 97 -1.29 -17.81 10.88
C ILE A 97 -1.26 -18.98 9.88
N ALA A 98 -2.08 -20.01 10.08
CA ALA A 98 -2.20 -21.13 9.16
C ALA A 98 -2.64 -20.66 7.77
N LEU A 99 -3.67 -19.80 7.69
CA LEU A 99 -4.13 -19.21 6.43
C LEU A 99 -3.01 -18.42 5.72
N ALA A 100 -2.19 -17.67 6.46
CA ALA A 100 -1.05 -16.96 5.89
C ALA A 100 0.03 -17.91 5.33
N CYS A 101 0.22 -19.06 5.97
CA CYS A 101 1.12 -20.12 5.49
C CYS A 101 0.60 -20.73 4.18
N ASP A 102 -0.70 -21.04 4.10
CA ASP A 102 -1.33 -21.61 2.90
C ASP A 102 -1.20 -20.65 1.71
N ILE A 103 -1.47 -19.36 1.92
CA ILE A 103 -1.30 -18.32 0.88
C ILE A 103 0.16 -18.26 0.41
N ASN A 104 1.14 -18.34 1.32
CA ASN A 104 2.54 -18.35 0.91
C ASN A 104 2.89 -19.59 0.09
N GLN A 105 2.31 -20.75 0.39
CA GLN A 105 2.54 -21.97 -0.39
C GLN A 105 1.95 -21.89 -1.80
N ASP A 106 0.73 -21.38 -1.93
CA ASP A 106 0.13 -21.16 -3.26
C ASP A 106 1.01 -20.25 -4.11
N VAL A 107 1.52 -19.16 -3.52
CA VAL A 107 2.42 -18.23 -4.20
C VAL A 107 3.78 -18.89 -4.49
N TYR A 108 4.32 -19.67 -3.56
CA TYR A 108 5.59 -20.39 -3.75
C TYR A 108 5.50 -21.35 -4.94
N HIS A 109 4.45 -22.16 -5.02
CA HIS A 109 4.26 -23.12 -6.11
C HIS A 109 3.97 -22.44 -7.45
N ALA A 110 3.13 -21.42 -7.47
CA ALA A 110 2.89 -20.65 -8.69
C ALA A 110 4.16 -19.99 -9.21
N LEU A 111 5.00 -19.49 -8.30
CA LEU A 111 6.28 -18.89 -8.65
C LEU A 111 7.31 -19.93 -9.07
N GLN A 112 7.34 -21.09 -8.42
CA GLN A 112 8.20 -22.21 -8.78
C GLN A 112 7.91 -22.66 -10.22
N ALA A 113 6.63 -22.82 -10.56
CA ALA A 113 6.21 -23.10 -11.94
C ALA A 113 6.73 -21.99 -12.87
N ALA A 114 6.45 -20.72 -12.59
CA ALA A 114 6.88 -19.61 -13.45
C ALA A 114 8.41 -19.44 -13.60
N VAL A 115 9.22 -20.00 -12.69
CA VAL A 115 10.70 -19.90 -12.72
C VAL A 115 11.34 -21.13 -13.35
N TYR A 116 10.77 -22.32 -13.15
CA TYR A 116 11.40 -23.59 -13.49
C TYR A 116 10.61 -24.44 -14.50
N GLU A 117 9.37 -24.08 -14.81
CA GLU A 117 8.49 -24.78 -15.74
C GLU A 117 8.00 -23.78 -16.82
N GLU A 118 8.40 -23.99 -18.09
CA GLU A 118 7.80 -23.32 -19.26
C GLU A 118 6.42 -23.91 -19.57
#